data_AF-A0A915DCV3-F1
#
_entry.id   AF-A0A915DCV3-F1
#
_cell.length_a   1.000
_cell.length_b   1.000
_cell.length_c   1.000
_cell.angle_alpha   90.00
_cell.angle_beta   90.00
_cell.angle_gamma   90.00
#
_symmetry.space_group_name_H-M   'P 1'
#
loop_
_entity.id
_entity.type
_entity.pdbx_description
1 polymer ?
#
loop_
_entity_poly.entity_id
_entity_poly.type
_entity_poly.pdbx_seq_one_letter_code
_entity_poly.pdbx_strand_id
1 'polypeptide(L)'
;MAGGFSYIDPTNIGWRLMFGFAAVPALFQFIGFMFLPESPRWLYEHIGQKETEEVLKKIYNNDQDWVQYEIEEIQLAHEQQLRDKQLYGKFLPSQVISSL
;
A
#
# COMPACT_ATOMS: atom_id res chain seq x y z
N MET A 1 40.89 15.47 15.85
CA MET A 1 39.92 14.64 15.09
C MET A 1 39.43 15.41 13.87
N ALA A 2 40.30 15.62 12.88
CA ALA A 2 39.99 16.24 11.59
C ALA A 2 41.01 15.71 10.57
N GLY A 3 40.67 15.19 9.40
CA GLY A 3 39.37 14.89 8.84
C GLY A 3 39.54 13.82 7.76
N GLY A 4 38.71 12.78 7.80
CA GLY A 4 38.58 11.83 6.69
C GLY A 4 37.87 12.44 5.47
N PHE A 5 37.14 13.54 5.69
CA PHE A 5 36.43 14.29 4.66
C PHE A 5 37.29 15.36 3.95
N SER A 6 38.53 15.59 4.41
CA SER A 6 39.39 16.66 3.84
C SER A 6 39.92 16.35 2.43
N TYR A 7 39.92 15.09 2.01
CA TYR A 7 40.32 14.65 0.68
C TYR A 7 39.15 14.47 -0.29
N ILE A 8 37.93 14.76 0.17
CA ILE A 8 36.71 14.55 -0.61
C ILE A 8 36.37 15.86 -1.31
N ASP A 9 36.64 15.95 -2.62
CA ASP A 9 36.27 17.11 -3.43
C ASP A 9 34.75 17.35 -3.39
N PRO A 10 34.27 18.42 -2.73
CA PRO A 10 32.82 18.66 -2.57
C PRO A 10 32.13 18.87 -3.91
N THR A 11 32.85 19.41 -4.89
CA THR A 11 32.39 19.72 -6.25
C THR A 11 32.21 18.49 -7.14
N ASN A 12 33.05 17.45 -6.99
CA ASN A 12 32.99 16.25 -7.84
C ASN A 12 32.32 15.05 -7.15
N ILE A 13 32.51 14.86 -5.84
CA ILE A 13 31.99 13.70 -5.09
C ILE A 13 30.80 14.06 -4.18
N GLY A 14 30.65 15.33 -3.77
CA GLY A 14 29.62 15.73 -2.79
C GLY A 14 28.20 15.31 -3.18
N TRP A 15 27.79 15.55 -4.43
CA TRP A 15 26.46 15.17 -4.93
C TRP A 15 26.24 13.65 -4.94
N ARG A 16 27.28 12.85 -5.23
CA ARG A 16 27.21 11.38 -5.22
C ARG A 16 27.02 10.85 -3.81
N LEU A 17 27.65 11.48 -2.82
CA LEU A 17 27.48 11.13 -1.41
C LEU A 17 26.08 11.48 -0.91
N MET A 18 25.47 12.58 -1.37
CA MET A 18 24.08 12.89 -1.03
C MET A 18 23.12 11.79 -1.51
N PHE A 19 23.26 11.33 -2.76
CA PHE A 19 22.46 10.19 -3.25
C PHE A 19 22.84 8.87 -2.59
N GLY A 20 24.12 8.62 -2.32
CA GLY A 20 24.57 7.42 -1.64
C GLY A 20 23.97 7.30 -0.23
N PHE A 21 23.94 8.41 0.52
CA PHE A 21 23.32 8.43 1.84
C PHE A 21 21.79 8.31 1.78
N ALA A 22 21.14 8.87 0.75
CA ALA A 22 19.71 8.70 0.52
C ALA A 22 19.34 7.27 0.06
N ALA A 23 20.24 6.60 -0.65
CA ALA A 23 20.05 5.22 -1.10
C ALA A 23 20.03 4.22 0.05
N VAL A 24 20.72 4.51 1.16
CA VAL A 24 20.74 3.63 2.35
C VAL A 24 19.32 3.44 2.94
N PRO A 25 18.61 4.48 3.41
CA PRO A 25 17.25 4.31 3.92
C PRO A 25 16.27 3.85 2.84
N ALA A 26 16.47 4.21 1.57
CA ALA A 26 15.64 3.71 0.48
C ALA A 26 15.77 2.18 0.29
N LEU A 27 16.99 1.64 0.41
CA LEU A 27 17.22 0.19 0.35
C LEU A 27 16.63 -0.52 1.58
N PHE A 28 16.81 0.05 2.77
CA PHE A 28 16.17 -0.48 3.98
C PHE A 28 14.65 -0.48 3.86
N GLN A 29 14.05 0.60 3.33
CA GLN A 29 12.62 0.70 3.08
C GLN A 29 12.16 -0.31 2.03
N PHE A 30 12.91 -0.48 0.94
CA PHE A 30 12.61 -1.46 -0.10
C PHE A 30 12.57 -2.89 0.47
N ILE A 31 13.55 -3.23 1.33
CA ILE A 31 13.55 -4.50 2.05
C ILE A 31 12.34 -4.58 2.98
N GLY A 32 12.00 -3.50 3.69
CA GLY A 32 10.82 -3.43 4.55
C GLY A 32 9.49 -3.68 3.82
N PHE A 33 9.34 -3.19 2.59
CA PHE A 33 8.14 -3.44 1.79
C PHE A 33 7.95 -4.91 1.42
N MET A 34 9.02 -5.70 1.28
CA MET A 34 8.89 -7.15 1.03
C MET A 34 8.28 -7.91 2.23
N PHE A 35 8.28 -7.32 3.43
CA PHE A 35 7.70 -7.92 4.63
C PHE A 35 6.30 -7.36 4.97
N LEU A 36 5.85 -6.31 4.28
CA LEU A 36 4.55 -5.72 4.55
C LEU A 36 3.47 -6.63 3.95
N PRO A 37 2.48 -7.11 4.73
CA PRO A 37 1.36 -7.83 4.16
C PRO A 37 0.60 -6.93 3.20
N GLU A 38 0.05 -7.53 2.14
CA GLU A 38 -0.83 -6.81 1.21
C GLU A 38 -2.05 -6.21 1.93
N SER A 39 -2.60 -5.14 1.37
CA SER A 39 -3.76 -4.46 1.96
C SER A 39 -4.94 -5.44 2.11
N PRO A 40 -5.51 -5.61 3.32
CA PRO A 40 -6.63 -6.54 3.57
C PRO A 40 -7.83 -6.30 2.64
N ARG A 41 -8.07 -5.05 2.26
CA ARG A 41 -9.11 -4.64 1.30
C ARG A 41 -8.84 -5.17 -0.10
N TRP A 42 -7.60 -5.01 -0.59
CA TRP A 42 -7.22 -5.54 -1.90
C TRP A 42 -7.33 -7.06 -1.93
N LEU A 43 -6.88 -7.71 -0.85
CA LEU A 43 -6.93 -9.16 -0.69
C LEU A 43 -8.37 -9.69 -0.73
N TYR A 44 -9.30 -8.96 -0.12
CA TYR A 44 -10.73 -9.31 -0.13
C TYR A 44 -11.31 -9.30 -1.55
N GLU A 45 -10.93 -8.31 -2.36
CA GLU A 45 -11.44 -8.15 -3.72
C GLU A 45 -10.83 -9.13 -4.74
N HIS A 46 -9.55 -9.49 -4.56
CA HIS A 46 -8.80 -10.26 -5.57
C HIS A 46 -8.64 -11.74 -5.23
N ILE A 47 -8.59 -12.09 -3.94
CA ILE A 47 -8.32 -13.45 -3.46
C ILE A 47 -9.52 -14.01 -2.67
N GLY A 48 -10.22 -13.13 -1.94
CA GLY A 48 -11.46 -13.44 -1.26
C GLY A 48 -11.34 -13.46 0.26
N GLN A 49 -12.48 -13.62 0.94
CA GLN A 49 -12.63 -13.41 2.38
C GLN A 49 -11.72 -14.28 3.25
N LYS A 50 -11.53 -15.56 2.92
CA LYS A 50 -10.75 -16.50 3.75
C LYS A 50 -9.28 -16.07 3.87
N GLU A 51 -8.67 -15.66 2.78
CA GLU A 51 -7.27 -15.23 2.77
C GLU A 51 -7.12 -13.89 3.51
N THR A 52 -8.09 -12.99 3.35
CA THR A 52 -8.18 -11.75 4.13
C THR A 52 -8.23 -12.01 5.62
N GLU A 53 -9.04 -12.98 6.05
CA GLU A 53 -9.15 -13.36 7.46
C GLU A 53 -7.82 -13.89 8.02
N GLU A 54 -7.10 -14.72 7.27
CA GLU A 54 -5.80 -15.22 7.70
C GLU A 54 -4.75 -14.11 7.85
N VAL A 55 -4.74 -13.13 6.94
CA VAL A 55 -3.83 -11.97 7.02
C VAL A 55 -4.22 -11.06 8.17
N LEU A 56 -5.51 -10.79 8.36
CA LEU A 56 -6.00 -10.00 9.49
C LEU A 56 -5.67 -10.67 10.84
N LYS A 57 -5.80 -12.00 10.94
CA LYS A 57 -5.38 -12.75 12.14
C LYS A 57 -3.89 -12.57 12.42
N LYS A 58 -3.03 -12.50 11.40
CA LYS A 58 -1.59 -12.22 11.59
C LYS A 58 -1.34 -10.78 12.05
N ILE A 59 -2.08 -9.81 11.54
CA ILE A 59 -1.95 -8.38 11.88
C ILE A 59 -2.42 -8.10 13.32
N TYR A 60 -3.58 -8.65 13.70
CA TYR A 60 -4.23 -8.40 14.99
C TYR A 60 -3.94 -9.46 16.05
N ASN A 61 -2.84 -10.22 15.92
CA ASN A 61 -2.44 -11.26 16.88
C ASN A 61 -3.56 -12.28 17.21
N ASN A 62 -4.32 -12.67 16.20
CA ASN A 62 -5.42 -13.64 16.26
C ASN A 62 -6.61 -13.22 17.14
N ASP A 63 -6.77 -11.91 17.39
CA ASP A 63 -7.96 -11.36 18.01
C ASP A 63 -9.18 -11.52 17.08
N GLN A 64 -10.06 -12.47 17.42
CA GLN A 64 -11.19 -12.82 16.56
C GLN A 64 -12.24 -11.71 16.47
N ASP A 65 -12.43 -10.93 17.54
CA ASP A 65 -13.46 -9.89 17.57
C ASP A 65 -13.08 -8.74 16.64
N TRP A 66 -11.81 -8.32 16.68
CA TRP A 66 -11.30 -7.30 15.77
C TRP A 66 -11.23 -7.77 14.32
N VAL A 67 -10.81 -9.01 14.08
CA VAL A 67 -10.75 -9.58 12.72
C VAL A 67 -12.15 -9.62 12.10
N GLN A 68 -13.16 -10.08 12.86
CA GLN A 68 -14.53 -10.15 12.38
C GLN A 68 -15.10 -8.77 12.08
N TYR A 69 -14.87 -7.81 12.99
CA TYR A 69 -15.27 -6.41 12.79
C TYR A 69 -14.67 -5.81 11.51
N GLU A 70 -13.37 -5.96 11.30
CA GLU A 70 -12.68 -5.42 10.13
C GLU A 70 -13.19 -6.06 8.83
N ILE A 71 -13.41 -7.38 8.83
CA ILE A 71 -14.00 -8.07 7.67
C ILE A 71 -15.37 -7.50 7.34
N GLU A 72 -16.25 -7.34 8.33
CA GLU A 72 -17.58 -6.78 8.11
C GLU A 72 -17.50 -5.36 7.53
N GLU A 73 -16.58 -4.52 8.01
CA GLU A 73 -16.38 -3.18 7.45
C GLU A 73 -15.94 -3.24 5.98
N ILE A 74 -14.97 -4.10 5.66
CA ILE A 74 -14.50 -4.30 4.28
C ILE A 74 -15.63 -4.79 3.38
N GLN A 75 -16.45 -5.73 3.85
CA GLN A 75 -17.59 -6.27 3.11
C GLN A 75 -18.63 -5.19 2.81
N LEU A 76 -19.01 -4.40 3.81
CA LEU A 76 -19.97 -3.32 3.67
C LEU A 76 -19.47 -2.26 2.67
N ALA A 77 -18.20 -1.87 2.78
CA ALA A 77 -17.58 -0.92 1.86
C ALA A 77 -17.57 -1.46 0.41
N HIS A 78 -17.25 -2.74 0.22
CA HIS A 78 -17.26 -3.37 -1.10
C HIS A 78 -18.66 -3.41 -1.72
N GLU A 79 -19.69 -3.78 -0.94
CA GLU A 79 -21.08 -3.75 -1.43
C GLU A 79 -21.56 -2.34 -1.80
N GLN A 80 -21.17 -1.33 -1.02
CA GLN A 80 -21.47 0.07 -1.34
C GLN A 80 -20.84 0.48 -2.67
N GLN A 81 -19.57 0.13 -2.90
CA GLN A 81 -18.90 0.41 -4.17
C GLN A 81 -19.57 -0.29 -5.36
N LEU A 82 -20.04 -1.52 -5.18
CA LEU A 82 -20.80 -2.24 -6.21
C LEU A 82 -22.15 -1.57 -6.48
N ARG A 83 -22.89 -1.17 -5.44
CA ARG A 83 -24.15 -0.43 -5.56
C ARG A 83 -23.96 0.90 -6.28
N ASP A 84 -22.93 1.64 -5.93
CA ASP A 84 -22.60 2.91 -6.58
C ASP A 84 -22.27 2.69 -8.05
N LYS A 85 -21.39 1.74 -8.38
CA LYS A 85 -21.07 1.39 -9.78
C LYS A 85 -22.32 0.98 -10.57
N GLN A 86 -23.25 0.24 -9.96
CA GLN A 86 -24.53 -0.11 -10.58
C GLN A 86 -25.44 1.12 -10.76
N LEU A 87 -25.50 2.01 -9.79
CA LEU A 87 -26.29 3.23 -9.84
C LEU A 87 -25.78 4.18 -10.93
N TYR A 88 -24.46 4.41 -10.97
CA TYR A 88 -23.80 5.18 -12.03
C TYR A 88 -23.99 4.53 -13.39
N GLY A 89 -23.80 3.21 -13.51
CA GLY A 89 -24.01 2.48 -14.77
C GLY A 89 -25.46 2.53 -15.27
N LYS A 90 -26.44 2.61 -14.35
CA LYS A 90 -27.86 2.76 -14.69
C LYS A 90 -28.23 4.20 -15.08
N PHE A 91 -27.53 5.20 -14.55
CA PHE A 91 -27.87 6.61 -14.72
C PHE A 91 -27.13 7.31 -15.86
N LEU A 92 -25.92 6.85 -16.23
CA LEU A 92 -25.13 7.47 -17.30
C LEU A 92 -25.57 6.96 -18.69
N PRO A 93 -26.10 7.83 -19.59
CA PRO A 93 -26.36 7.45 -20.97
C PRO A 93 -25.05 7.15 -21.70
N SER A 94 -25.05 6.15 -22.59
CA SER A 94 -23.88 5.60 -23.31
C SER A 94 -23.04 6.63 -24.10
N GLN A 95 -23.55 7.85 -24.26
CA GLN A 95 -22.92 8.97 -24.97
C GLN A 95 -21.81 9.67 -24.16
N VAL A 96 -21.78 9.55 -22.83
CA VAL A 96 -20.79 10.24 -21.96
C VAL A 96 -19.47 9.45 -21.83
N ILE A 97 -19.51 8.13 -22.03
CA ILE A 97 -18.34 7.24 -21.84
C ILE A 97 -17.37 7.31 -23.04
N SER A 98 -17.82 7.76 -24.21
CA SER A 98 -16.99 7.81 -25.43
C SER A 98 -16.15 9.09 -25.58
N SER A 99 -16.29 10.06 -24.66
CA SER A 99 -15.59 11.35 -24.69
C SER A 99 -14.52 11.51 -23.60
N LEU A 100 -14.23 10.42 -22.87
CA LEU A 100 -13.11 10.29 -21.94
C LEU A 100 -12.15 9.22 -22.50
#